data_AF-A0A150KCK4-F1
#
_entry.id   AF-A0A150KCK4-F1
#
_cell.length_a   1.000
_cell.length_b   1.000
_cell.length_c   1.000
_cell.angle_alpha   90.00
_cell.angle_beta   90.00
_cell.angle_gamma   90.00
#
_symmetry.space_group_name_H-M   'P 1'
#
loop_
_entity.id
_entity.type
_entity.pdbx_description
1 polymer ?
#
loop_
_entity_poly.entity_id
_entity_poly.type
_entity_poly.pdbx_seq_one_letter_code
_entity_poly.pdbx_strand_id
1 'polypeptide(L)' 'MEIDAKRYGLERDSVILLEQIRTIDKQRLTDKITHLDEEVMEKIDDALQISLGLVEF' A
#
# COMPACT_ATOMS: atom_id res chain seq x y z
N MET A 1 -4.37 -2.87 -5.84
CA MET A 1 -5.15 -3.58 -4.79
C MET A 1 -6.22 -2.65 -4.23
N GLU A 2 -7.45 -3.14 -4.07
CA GLU A 2 -8.58 -2.36 -3.53
C GLU A 2 -8.58 -2.39 -2.00
N ILE A 3 -8.89 -1.25 -1.38
CA ILE A 3 -8.98 -1.02 0.06
C ILE A 3 -10.39 -0.51 0.38
N ASP A 4 -11.11 -1.29 1.18
CA ASP A 4 -12.45 -0.93 1.65
C ASP A 4 -12.38 0.22 2.66
N ALA A 5 -13.18 1.26 2.41
CA ALA A 5 -13.17 2.47 3.22
C ALA A 5 -13.60 2.23 4.67
N LYS A 6 -14.64 1.41 4.85
CA LYS A 6 -15.27 1.20 6.16
C LYS A 6 -14.37 0.37 7.08
N ARG A 7 -13.69 -0.64 6.54
CA ARG A 7 -12.74 -1.50 7.27
C ARG A 7 -11.54 -0.71 7.78
N TYR A 8 -11.07 0.26 6.99
CA TYR A 8 -9.82 0.99 7.27
C TYR A 8 -10.01 2.44 7.72
N GLY A 9 -11.26 2.90 7.89
CA GLY A 9 -11.57 4.27 8.32
C GLY A 9 -11.18 5.33 7.29
N LEU A 10 -11.23 5.00 6.00
CA LEU A 10 -11.01 5.95 4.91
C LEU A 10 -12.31 6.64 4.53
N GLU A 11 -12.23 7.83 3.94
CA GLU A 11 -13.40 8.56 3.45
C GLU A 11 -14.09 7.88 2.25
N ARG A 12 -13.33 7.09 1.48
CA ARG A 12 -13.78 6.42 0.25
C ARG A 12 -12.95 5.17 -0.04
N ASP A 13 -13.53 4.27 -0.82
CA ASP A 13 -12.83 3.10 -1.31
C ASP A 13 -11.64 3.56 -2.16
N SER A 14 -10.52 2.88 -1.95
CA SER A 14 -9.22 3.37 -2.43
C SER A 14 -8.45 2.24 -3.10
N VAL A 15 -7.47 2.59 -3.93
CA VAL A 15 -6.60 1.62 -4.60
C VAL A 15 -5.15 1.97 -4.31
N ILE A 16 -4.36 0.98 -3.89
CA ILE A 16 -2.91 1.11 -3.75
C ILE A 16 -2.26 0.84 -5.12
N LEU A 17 -1.46 1.80 -5.57
CA LEU A 17 -0.71 1.79 -6.84
C LEU A 17 0.77 1.48 -6.56
N LEU A 18 1.15 0.21 -6.71
CA LEU A 18 2.50 -0.28 -6.40
C LEU A 18 3.54 0.13 -7.47
N GLU A 19 3.07 0.49 -8.66
CA GLU A 19 3.89 1.04 -9.73
C GLU A 19 4.27 2.51 -9.49
N GLN A 20 3.62 3.20 -8.55
CA GLN A 20 3.83 4.62 -8.24
C GLN A 20 4.56 4.85 -6.90
N ILE A 21 5.46 3.94 -6.52
CA ILE A 21 6.26 4.06 -5.31
C ILE A 21 7.29 5.19 -5.40
N ARG A 22 7.50 5.90 -4.29
CA ARG A 22 8.51 6.97 -4.15
C ARG A 22 9.17 6.90 -2.79
N THR A 23 10.49 7.08 -2.75
CA THR A 23 11.20 7.31 -1.48
C THR A 23 10.97 8.75 -1.03
N ILE A 24 10.54 8.94 0.22
CA ILE A 24 10.28 10.26 0.81
C ILE A 24 11.01 10.43 2.13
N ASP A 25 11.38 11.67 2.45
CA ASP A 25 11.87 12.02 3.79
C ASP A 25 10.71 12.06 4.81
N LYS A 26 10.99 11.74 6.08
CA LYS A 26 9.99 11.72 7.16
C LYS A 26 9.31 13.07 7.37
N GLN A 27 9.96 14.19 7.03
CA GLN A 27 9.38 15.53 7.11
C GLN A 27 8.19 15.75 6.18
N ARG A 28 8.00 14.89 5.15
CA ARG A 28 6.85 14.96 4.24
C ARG A 28 5.59 14.29 4.80
N LEU A 29 5.71 13.50 5.88
CA LEU A 29 4.58 12.86 6.53
C LEU A 29 3.86 13.87 7.43
N THR A 30 2.54 13.92 7.32
CA THR A 30 1.69 14.78 8.16
C THR A 30 0.96 13.94 9.20
N ASP A 31 -0.26 13.52 8.91
CA ASP A 31 -1.14 12.78 9.81
C ASP A 31 -1.19 11.30 9.43
N LYS A 32 -1.27 10.43 10.44
CA LYS A 32 -1.50 9.00 10.22
C LYS A 32 -2.98 8.76 9.93
N ILE A 33 -3.29 8.30 8.73
CA ILE A 33 -4.68 8.05 8.28
C ILE A 33 -5.17 6.67 8.74
N THR A 34 -4.42 5.62 8.43
CA THR A 34 -4.83 4.25 8.71
C THR A 34 -3.63 3.32 8.96
N HIS A 35 -3.90 2.05 9.24
CA HIS A 35 -2.94 0.97 9.28
C HIS A 35 -3.56 -0.25 8.61
N LEU A 36 -2.84 -0.83 7.65
CA LEU A 36 -3.25 -2.05 6.96
C LEU A 36 -2.85 -3.26 7.81
N ASP A 37 -3.66 -4.31 7.77
CA ASP A 37 -3.35 -5.55 8.49
C ASP A 37 -2.29 -6.39 7.76
N GLU A 38 -1.79 -7.40 8.47
CA GLU A 38 -0.72 -8.27 7.99
C GLU A 38 -1.10 -9.00 6.69
N GLU A 39 -2.34 -9.47 6.58
CA GLU A 39 -2.85 -10.15 5.37
C GLU A 39 -2.80 -9.23 4.13
N VAL A 40 -3.15 -7.95 4.28
CA VAL A 40 -3.03 -6.98 3.18
C VAL A 40 -1.56 -6.64 2.90
N MET A 41 -0.73 -6.53 3.94
CA MET A 41 0.70 -6.27 3.76
C MET A 41 1.42 -7.40 3.03
N GLU A 42 1.10 -8.67 3.31
CA GLU A 42 1.67 -9.82 2.59
C GLU A 42 1.36 -9.75 1.08
N LYS A 43 0.11 -9.42 0.72
CA LYS A 43 -0.29 -9.23 -0.68
C LYS A 43 0.44 -8.07 -1.36
N ILE A 44 0.72 -7.00 -0.60
CA ILE A 44 1.50 -5.86 -1.07
C ILE A 44 2.95 -6.29 -1.34
N ASP A 45 3.56 -7.06 -0.44
CA ASP A 45 4.93 -7.53 -0.55
C ASP A 45 5.12 -8.46 -1.76
N ASP A 46 4.19 -9.39 -1.99
CA ASP A 46 4.19 -10.25 -3.18
C ASP A 46 4.07 -9.44 -4.47
N ALA A 47 3.13 -8.48 -4.50
CA ALA A 47 2.92 -7.64 -5.67
C ALA A 47 4.06 -6.63 -5.91
N LEU A 48 4.78 -6.22 -4.85
CA LEU A 48 6.00 -5.41 -4.96
C LEU A 48 7.16 -6.22 -5.54
N GLN A 49 7.35 -7.47 -5.13
CA GLN A 49 8.37 -8.36 -5.70
C GLN A 49 8.18 -8.51 -7.21
N ILE A 50 6.93 -8.67 -7.64
CA ILE A 50 6.52 -8.66 -9.04
C ILE A 50 6.85 -7.33 -9.71
N SER A 51 6.40 -6.20 -9.15
CA SER A 51 6.55 -4.86 -9.75
C SER A 51 8.02 -4.44 -9.88
N LEU A 52 8.89 -4.96 -9.02
CA LEU A 52 10.32 -4.67 -9.01
C LEU A 52 11.16 -5.74 -9.72
N GLY A 53 10.54 -6.81 -10.23
CA GLY A 53 11.23 -7.92 -10.90
C GLY A 53 12.15 -8.73 -10.00
N LEU A 54 11.81 -8.86 -8.72
CA LEU A 54 12.57 -9.62 -7.72
C LEU A 54 12.26 -11.13 -7.75
N VAL A 55 11.22 -11.54 -8.47
CA VAL A 55 10.80 -12.93 -8.67
C VAL A 55 10.53 -13.17 -10.16
N GLU A 56 10.85 -14.37 -10.64
CA GLU A 56 10.55 -14.81 -12.01
C GLU A 56 9.11 -15.36 -12.09
N PHE A 57 8.43 -15.06 -13.20
CA PHE A 57 7.07 -15.50 -13.52
C PHE A 57 7.04 -16.76 -14.38
#